data_AF-A0A497LDT9-F1
#
_entry.id   AF-A0A497LDT9-F1
#
_cell.length_a   1.000
_cell.length_b   1.000
_cell.length_c   1.000
_cell.angle_alpha   90.00
_cell.angle_beta   90.00
_cell.angle_gamma   90.00
#
_symmetry.space_group_name_H-M   'P 1'
#
loop_
_entity.id
_entity.type
_entity.pdbx_description
1 polymer ?
#
loop_
_entity_poly.entity_id
_entity_poly.type
_entity_poly.pdbx_seq_one_letter_code
_entity_poly.pdbx_strand_id
1 'polypeptide(L)' 'MLQTLHEAQEKNVEPEYFPSSLLKRIPYWEGGCATGGPRGYVTILPNGDVIPCMLLQVKLGNIREQSIRDMWEKSET' A
#
# COMPACT_ATOMS: atom_id res chain seq x y z
N MET A 1 -3.11 6.75 -10.35
CA MET A 1 -3.71 7.15 -9.05
C MET A 1 -2.71 7.18 -7.88
N LEU A 2 -1.45 6.73 -8.08
CA LEU A 2 -0.38 6.80 -7.06
C LEU A 2 0.56 8.00 -7.19
N GLN A 3 0.48 8.76 -8.30
CA GLN A 3 1.35 9.91 -8.58
C GLN A 3 1.00 11.17 -7.77
N THR A 4 -0.22 11.28 -7.23
CA THR A 4 -0.75 12.58 -6.81
C THR A 4 -0.16 13.12 -5.51
N LEU A 5 0.25 12.26 -4.57
CA LEU A 5 0.76 12.70 -3.26
C LEU A 5 2.25 13.07 -3.29
N HIS A 6 3.07 12.26 -3.95
CA HIS A 6 4.49 12.58 -4.14
C HIS A 6 4.66 13.87 -4.97
N GLU A 7 3.89 14.01 -6.05
CA GLU A 7 3.88 15.25 -6.84
C GLU A 7 3.38 16.45 -6.03
N ALA A 8 2.41 16.27 -5.13
CA ALA A 8 1.95 17.35 -4.24
C ALA A 8 3.06 17.80 -3.29
N GLN A 9 3.88 16.86 -2.77
CA GLN A 9 5.04 17.20 -1.95
C GLN A 9 6.12 17.92 -2.75
N GLU A 10 6.47 17.44 -3.94
CA GLU A 10 7.45 18.09 -4.83
C GLU A 10 7.02 19.51 -5.22
N LYS A 11 5.72 19.72 -5.44
CA LYS A 11 5.14 21.01 -5.81
C LYS A 11 4.77 21.87 -4.59
N ASN A 12 5.07 21.40 -3.37
CA ASN A 12 4.76 22.09 -2.11
C ASN A 12 3.28 22.50 -1.99
N VAL A 13 2.38 21.64 -2.49
CA VAL A 13 0.93 21.85 -2.48
C VAL A 13 0.39 21.48 -1.10
N GLU A 14 -0.12 22.48 -0.40
CA GLU A 14 -0.80 22.27 0.88
C GLU A 14 -2.27 21.87 0.66
N PRO A 15 -2.79 20.87 1.38
CA PRO A 15 -4.21 20.53 1.33
C PRO A 15 -5.07 21.66 1.88
N GLU A 16 -6.20 21.92 1.23
CA GLU A 16 -7.12 23.00 1.59
C GLU A 16 -7.77 22.81 2.98
N TYR A 17 -8.06 21.55 3.37
CA TYR A 17 -8.88 21.24 4.54
C TYR A 17 -8.10 20.76 5.77
N PHE A 18 -6.82 20.39 5.62
CA PHE A 18 -6.02 19.86 6.72
C PHE A 18 -4.54 20.23 6.54
N PRO A 19 -3.84 20.60 7.63
CA PRO A 19 -2.42 20.93 7.56
C PRO A 19 -1.58 19.69 7.25
N SER A 20 -0.58 19.83 6.37
CA SER A 20 0.35 18.74 6.01
C SER A 20 1.07 18.12 7.20
N SER A 21 1.22 18.86 8.30
CA SER A 21 1.82 18.37 9.54
C SER A 21 1.06 17.21 10.18
N LEU A 22 -0.27 17.13 10.00
CA LEU A 22 -1.07 15.98 10.46
C LEU A 22 -0.82 14.75 9.60
N LEU A 23 -0.58 14.94 8.30
CA LEU A 23 -0.38 13.87 7.35
C LEU A 23 0.94 13.16 7.51
N LYS A 24 1.97 13.86 8.00
CA LYS A 24 3.27 13.25 8.37
C LYS A 24 3.14 12.09 9.37
N ARG A 25 2.00 11.99 10.08
CA ARG A 25 1.70 10.87 11.01
C ARG A 25 1.04 9.69 10.33
N ILE A 26 0.50 9.87 9.11
CA ILE A 26 -0.14 8.81 8.35
C ILE A 26 0.97 7.93 7.77
N PRO A 27 0.94 6.60 8.03
CA PRO A 27 1.82 5.67 7.37
C PRO A 27 1.74 5.89 5.85
N TYR A 28 2.90 5.97 5.20
CA TYR A 28 3.05 6.13 3.75
C TYR A 28 2.78 7.53 3.16
N TRP A 29 2.71 8.57 3.99
CA TRP A 29 2.65 9.98 3.54
C TRP A 29 3.69 10.32 2.47
N GLU A 30 4.93 9.89 2.65
CA GLU A 30 6.04 10.19 1.72
C GLU A 30 6.08 9.28 0.48
N GLY A 31 5.30 8.20 0.44
CA GLY A 31 5.43 7.13 -0.56
C GLY A 31 4.15 6.74 -1.29
N GLY A 32 3.00 7.31 -0.92
CA GLY A 32 1.70 6.90 -1.47
C GLY A 32 1.22 5.56 -0.90
N CYS A 33 0.40 4.80 -1.62
CA CYS A 33 -0.08 3.51 -1.12
C CYS A 33 1.08 2.51 -0.95
N ALA A 34 1.13 1.82 0.20
CA ALA A 34 2.14 0.79 0.46
C ALA A 34 1.85 -0.57 -0.17
N THR A 35 0.67 -0.77 -0.76
CA THR A 35 0.36 -2.01 -1.49
C THR A 35 1.39 -2.24 -2.60
N GLY A 36 2.05 -3.40 -2.58
CA GLY A 36 2.99 -3.79 -3.64
C GLY A 36 4.28 -2.98 -3.73
N GLY A 37 4.49 -2.00 -2.85
CA GLY A 37 5.72 -1.18 -2.82
C GLY A 37 6.90 -1.90 -2.15
N PRO A 38 8.16 -1.54 -2.43
CA PRO A 38 9.34 -2.22 -1.87
C PRO A 38 9.46 -2.17 -0.33
N ARG A 39 8.71 -1.28 0.34
CA ARG A 39 8.55 -1.23 1.81
C ARG A 39 7.10 -1.50 2.23
N GLY A 40 6.39 -2.26 1.41
CA GLY A 40 4.98 -2.55 1.54
C GLY A 40 4.69 -3.68 2.52
N TYR A 41 3.43 -4.06 2.59
CA TYR A 41 2.95 -5.17 3.39
C TYR A 41 1.87 -5.93 2.64
N VAL A 42 1.55 -7.11 3.15
CA VAL A 42 0.35 -7.88 2.79
C VAL A 42 -0.38 -8.25 4.08
N THR A 43 -1.67 -8.55 3.98
CA THR A 43 -2.46 -9.06 5.10
C THR A 43 -2.77 -10.53 4.87
N ILE A 44 -2.57 -11.37 5.88
CA ILE A 44 -2.93 -12.78 5.85
C ILE A 44 -4.18 -12.96 6.72
N LEU A 45 -5.25 -13.48 6.12
CA LEU A 45 -6.50 -13.76 6.80
C LEU A 45 -6.45 -15.12 7.54
N PRO A 46 -7.33 -15.38 8.53
CA PRO A 46 -7.32 -16.65 9.28
C PRO A 46 -7.48 -17.89 8.40
N ASN A 47 -8.23 -17.78 7.30
CA ASN A 47 -8.37 -18.84 6.30
C ASN A 47 -7.15 -18.97 5.38
N GLY A 48 -6.06 -18.23 5.63
CA GLY A 48 -4.80 -18.27 4.89
C GLY A 48 -4.78 -17.45 3.60
N ASP A 49 -5.88 -16.78 3.26
CA ASP A 49 -5.89 -15.91 2.08
C ASP A 49 -4.96 -14.72 2.30
N VAL A 50 -4.22 -14.37 1.25
CA VAL A 50 -3.33 -13.21 1.25
C VAL A 50 -4.00 -12.11 0.44
N ILE A 51 -4.14 -10.92 1.05
CA ILE A 51 -4.70 -9.72 0.42
C ILE A 51 -3.66 -8.59 0.48
N PRO A 52 -3.65 -7.65 -0.48
CA PRO A 52 -2.63 -6.60 -0.58
C PRO A 52 -2.71 -5.56 0.55
N CYS A 53 -3.89 -5.33 1.10
CA CYS A 53 -4.13 -4.34 2.15
C CYS A 53 -5.44 -4.69 2.87
N MET A 54 -5.54 -4.42 4.17
CA MET A 54 -6.79 -4.61 4.92
C MET A 54 -7.97 -3.81 4.35
N LEU A 55 -7.70 -2.74 3.60
CA LEU A 55 -8.71 -1.91 2.92
C LEU A 55 -9.07 -2.43 1.52
N LEU A 56 -8.18 -3.23 0.89
CA LEU A 56 -8.37 -3.74 -0.47
C LEU A 56 -8.57 -5.25 -0.43
N GLN A 57 -9.84 -5.68 -0.48
CA GLN A 57 -10.27 -7.07 -0.34
C GLN A 57 -10.11 -7.89 -1.65
N VAL A 58 -8.94 -7.80 -2.28
CA VAL A 58 -8.58 -8.56 -3.49
C VAL A 58 -7.69 -9.72 -3.07
N LYS A 59 -8.05 -10.96 -3.43
CA LYS A 59 -7.26 -12.15 -3.12
C LYS A 59 -6.07 -12.26 -4.07
N LEU A 60 -4.85 -12.26 -3.52
CA LEU A 60 -3.61 -12.53 -4.25
C LEU A 60 -3.31 -14.03 -4.36
N GLY A 61 -3.70 -14.79 -3.34
CA GLY A 61 -3.44 -16.23 -3.25
C GLY A 61 -3.73 -16.77 -1.85
N ASN A 62 -3.22 -17.97 -1.55
CA ASN A 62 -3.31 -18.57 -0.21
C ASN A 62 -1.92 -19.02 0.26
N ILE A 63 -1.55 -18.66 1.49
CA ILE A 63 -0.23 -18.95 2.06
C ILE A 63 0.04 -20.45 2.25
N ARG A 64 -1.00 -21.29 2.29
CA ARG A 64 -0.85 -22.75 2.39
C ARG A 64 -0.48 -23.40 1.05
N GLU A 65 -0.65 -22.68 -0.05
CA GLU A 65 -0.45 -23.18 -1.43
C GLU A 65 0.77 -22.53 -2.09
N GLN A 66 1.07 -21.28 -1.77
CA GLN A 66 2.14 -20.49 -2.40
C GLN A 66 2.88 -19.64 -1.36
N SER A 67 4.20 -19.47 -1.53
CA SER A 67 5.00 -18.64 -0.64
C SER A 67 4.69 -17.14 -0.82
N ILE A 68 4.86 -16.33 0.24
CA ILE A 68 4.67 -14.86 0.14
C ILE A 68 5.60 -14.27 -0.92
N ARG A 69 6.85 -14.73 -0.99
CA ARG A 69 7.82 -14.26 -1.97
C ARG A 69 7.34 -14.51 -3.40
N ASP A 70 6.85 -15.72 -3.68
CA ASP A 70 6.33 -16.05 -5.01
C ASP A 70 5.13 -15.19 -5.38
N MET A 71 4.19 -14.98 -4.45
CA MET A 71 3.03 -14.12 -4.69
C MET A 71 3.44 -12.67 -4.96
N TRP A 72 4.46 -12.19 -4.25
CA TRP A 72 4.97 -10.82 -4.34
C TRP A 72 5.72 -10.55 -5.64
N GLU A 73 6.62 -11.45 -6.04
CA GLU A 73 7.48 -11.25 -7.22
C GLU A 73 6.75 -11.55 -8.54
N LYS A 74 5.66 -12.31 -8.50
CA LYS A 74 4.91 -12.75 -9.69
C LYS A 74 3.54 -12.08 -9.83
N SER A 75 3.17 -11.16 -8.94
CA SER A 75 1.90 -10.42 -9.10
C SER A 75 1.97 -9.53 -10.33
N GLU A 76 0.97 -9.64 -11.22
CA GLU A 76 0.82 -8.68 -12.33
C GLU A 76 0.44 -7.31 -11.78
N THR A 77 1.03 -6.25 -12.37
CA THR A 77 0.86 -4.85 -11.95
C THR A 77 -0.34 -4.20 -12.61
#